data_AF-A0A958SSB6-F1
#
_entry.id   AF-A0A958SSB6-F1
#
_cell.length_a   1.000
_cell.length_b   1.000
_cell.length_c   1.000
_cell.angle_alpha   90.00
_cell.angle_beta   90.00
_cell.angle_gamma   90.00
#
_symmetry.space_group_name_H-M   'P 1'
#
loop_
_entity.id
_entity.type
_entity.pdbx_description
1 polymer ?
#
loop_
_entity_poly.entity_id
_entity_poly.type
_entity_poly.pdbx_seq_one_letter_code
_entity_poly.pdbx_strand_id
1 'polypeptide(L)' 'LDSLDYVDLVVAIESCFSVKLVADDFKEVNTLQSFYDLLDKKING' A
#
# COMPACT_ATOMS: atom_id res chain seq x y z
N LEU A 1 8.63 6.63 -12.50
CA LEU A 1 7.50 6.90 -11.61
C LEU A 1 7.25 8.38 -11.64
N ASP A 2 6.54 8.81 -12.68
CA ASP A 2 5.87 10.12 -12.61
C ASP A 2 4.77 10.05 -11.55
N SER A 3 4.27 11.20 -11.12
CA SER A 3 3.23 11.29 -10.09
C SER A 3 1.97 10.49 -10.42
N LEU A 4 1.70 10.21 -11.70
CA LEU A 4 0.60 9.36 -12.16
C LEU A 4 0.85 7.86 -11.93
N ASP A 5 2.08 7.37 -12.13
CA ASP A 5 2.42 5.95 -11.90
C ASP A 5 2.23 5.56 -10.42
N TYR A 6 2.49 6.51 -9.51
CA TYR A 6 2.33 6.30 -8.07
C TYR A 6 0.86 6.18 -7.68
N VAL A 7 0.00 6.99 -8.30
CA VAL A 7 -1.46 6.93 -8.09
C VAL A 7 -2.02 5.62 -8.62
N ASP A 8 -1.62 5.18 -9.81
CA ASP A 8 -2.08 3.92 -10.39
C ASP A 8 -1.70 2.70 -9.53
N LEU A 9 -0.47 2.69 -8.98
CA LEU A 9 -0.03 1.64 -8.04
C LEU A 9 -0.86 1.62 -6.76
N VAL A 10 -1.13 2.79 -6.17
CA VAL A 10 -1.96 2.88 -4.96
C VAL A 10 -3.38 2.39 -5.26
N VAL A 11 -3.99 2.84 -6.35
CA VAL A 11 -5.34 2.44 -6.77
C VAL A 11 -5.43 0.93 -7.03
N ALA A 12 -4.41 0.33 -7.66
CA ALA A 12 -4.36 -1.11 -7.89
C ALA A 12 -4.31 -1.90 -6.57
N ILE A 13 -3.54 -1.44 -5.59
CA ILE A 13 -3.46 -2.07 -4.27
C ILE A 13 -4.79 -1.91 -3.51
N GLU A 14 -5.40 -0.72 -3.54
CA GLU A 14 -6.73 -0.49 -2.94
C GLU A 14 -7.79 -1.42 -3.55
N SER A 15 -7.77 -1.59 -4.87
CA SER A 15 -8.72 -2.47 -5.57
C SER A 15 -8.49 -3.96 -5.31
N CYS A 16 -7.25 -4.40 -5.08
CA CYS A 16 -6.94 -5.81 -4.83
C CYS A 16 -7.27 -6.25 -3.40
N PHE A 17 -6.95 -5.42 -2.42
CA PHE A 17 -7.03 -5.77 -1.01
C PHE A 17 -8.20 -5.10 -0.28
N SER A 18 -8.97 -4.25 -0.97
CA SER A 18 -10.05 -3.43 -0.38
C SER A 18 -9.59 -2.61 0.83
N VAL A 19 -8.33 -2.19 0.81
CA VAL A 19 -7.66 -1.48 1.91
C VAL A 19 -7.17 -0.13 1.44
N LYS A 20 -7.37 0.90 2.26
CA LYS A 20 -6.90 2.26 1.97
C LYS A 20 -5.47 2.46 2.49
N LEU A 21 -4.52 2.65 1.59
CA LEU A 21 -3.12 2.97 1.91
C LEU A 21 -2.82 4.41 1.54
N VAL A 22 -2.22 5.15 2.47
CA VAL A 22 -1.78 6.54 2.22
C VAL A 22 -0.28 6.58 1.93
N ALA A 23 0.18 7.63 1.26
CA ALA A 23 1.60 7.80 0.93
C ALA A 23 2.52 7.73 2.17
N ASP A 24 2.03 8.11 3.36
CA ASP A 24 2.76 7.95 4.62
C ASP A 24 2.93 6.48 5.04
N ASP A 25 1.96 5.59 4.75
CA ASP A 25 2.07 4.15 5.04
C ASP A 25 3.25 3.54 4.26
N PHE A 26 3.49 4.02 3.04
CA PHE A 26 4.61 3.57 2.20
C PHE A 26 5.98 4.05 2.67
N LYS A 27 6.07 5.08 3.53
CA LYS A 27 7.36 5.56 4.06
C LYS A 27 8.01 4.57 5.00
N GLU A 28 7.23 3.75 5.69
CA GLU A 28 7.75 2.68 6.56
C GLU A 28 7.94 1.35 5.81
N VAL A 29 7.38 1.23 4.61
CA VAL A 29 7.50 0.03 3.76
C VAL A 29 8.83 0.05 3.00
N ASN A 30 9.84 -0.56 3.62
CA ASN A 30 11.18 -0.69 3.03
C ASN A 30 11.39 -2.06 2.35
N THR A 31 10.57 -3.05 2.67
CA THR A 31 10.64 -4.40 2.12
C THR A 31 9.24 -4.92 1.80
N LEU A 32 9.16 -5.93 0.92
CA LEU A 32 7.89 -6.62 0.66
C LEU A 32 7.31 -7.25 1.94
N GLN A 33 8.15 -7.69 2.88
CA GLN A 33 7.67 -8.20 4.18
C GLN A 33 6.95 -7.09 4.96
N SER A 34 7.56 -5.90 5.08
CA SER A 34 6.93 -4.74 5.74
C SER A 34 5.61 -4.34 5.06
N PHE A 35 5.52 -4.50 3.74
CA PHE A 35 4.28 -4.28 2.99
C PHE A 35 3.19 -5.29 3.37
N TYR A 36 3.51 -6.58 3.40
CA TYR A 36 2.55 -7.62 3.80
C TYR A 36 2.13 -7.48 5.27
N ASP A 37 3.05 -7.13 6.17
CA ASP A 37 2.73 -6.92 7.59
C ASP A 37 1.79 -5.72 7.78
N LEU A 38 1.94 -4.67 6.95
CA LEU A 38 1.06 -3.50 6.95
C LEU A 38 -0.32 -3.84 6.40
N LEU A 39 -0.38 -4.61 5.31
CA LEU A 39 -1.65 -5.12 4.77
C LEU A 39 -2.37 -6.01 5.78
N ASP A 40 -1.67 -6.95 6.40
CA ASP A 40 -2.23 -7.86 7.40
C ASP A 40 -2.85 -7.09 8.56
N LYS A 41 -2.15 -6.07 9.09
CA LYS A 41 -2.68 -5.17 10.11
C LYS A 41 -3.93 -4.40 9.68
N LYS A 42 -4.06 -4.04 8.41
CA LYS A 42 -5.20 -3.25 7.93
C LYS A 42 -6.40 -4.12 7.53
N ILE A 43 -6.15 -5.36 7.11
CA ILE A 43 -7.19 -6.31 6.69
C ILE A 43 -7.73 -7.10 7.89
N ASN A 44 -6.85 -7.53 8.79
CA ASN A 44 -7.19 -8.39 9.94
C ASN A 44 -7.19 -7.65 11.29
N GLY A 45 -6.80 -6.37 11.32
CA GLY A 45 -6.79 -5.54 12.53
C GLY A 45 -8.11 -4.81 12.80
#